data_AF-A0A0A6UCL8-F1
#
_entry.id   AF-A0A0A6UCL8-F1
#
_cell.length_a   1.000
_cell.length_b   1.000
_cell.length_c   1.000
_cell.angle_alpha   90.00
_cell.angle_beta   90.00
_cell.angle_gamma   90.00
#
_symmetry.space_group_name_H-M   'P 1'
#
loop_
_entity.id
_entity.type
_entity.pdbx_description
1 polymer ?
#
loop_
_entity_poly.entity_id
_entity_poly.type
_entity_poly.pdbx_seq_one_letter_code
_entity_poly.pdbx_strand_id
1 'polypeptide(L)'
;MPHSTPVFAALPPRPFYREPHPITTGAVISGLAATALWFALFGSLGDALGSYAWWTIGAAAVAWAVALLLAVLGDRGVAVGVAVASGFGLSIALFFVTLRWYHSLDWPLW
;
A
#
# COMPACT_ATOMS: atom_id res chain seq x y z
N MET A 1 42.12 20.29 -47.77
CA MET A 1 41.63 19.19 -46.90
C MET A 1 40.14 19.37 -46.72
N PRO A 2 39.27 18.46 -47.18
CA PRO A 2 37.83 18.60 -46.97
C PRO A 2 37.51 18.26 -45.51
N HIS A 3 36.88 19.20 -44.80
CA HIS A 3 36.27 18.97 -43.50
C HIS A 3 34.97 18.17 -43.73
N SER A 4 35.00 16.87 -43.44
CA SER A 4 33.80 16.04 -43.34
C SER A 4 33.15 16.28 -41.97
N THR A 5 32.17 17.19 -41.91
CA THR A 5 31.28 17.32 -40.74
C THR A 5 30.32 16.14 -40.70
N PRO A 6 30.35 15.27 -39.66
CA PRO A 6 29.37 14.20 -39.53
C PRO A 6 27.98 14.81 -39.25
N VAL A 7 27.07 14.69 -40.22
CA VAL A 7 25.65 15.04 -40.12
C VAL A 7 24.93 13.94 -39.36
N PHE A 8 25.19 13.83 -38.06
CA PHE A 8 24.27 13.20 -37.13
C PHE A 8 23.80 14.29 -36.18
N ALA A 9 23.05 15.25 -36.72
CA ALA A 9 22.23 16.11 -35.90
C ALA A 9 21.30 15.20 -35.10
N ALA A 10 21.57 15.06 -33.81
CA ALA A 10 20.79 14.24 -32.90
C ALA A 10 19.31 14.61 -33.08
N LEU A 11 18.50 13.62 -33.48
CA LEU A 11 17.05 13.77 -33.62
C LEU A 11 16.51 14.43 -32.33
N PRO A 12 15.56 15.38 -32.42
CA PRO A 12 14.97 15.98 -31.23
C PRO A 12 14.56 14.89 -30.24
N PRO A 13 14.90 15.01 -28.94
CA PRO A 13 14.51 14.02 -27.94
C PRO A 13 13.00 13.78 -28.05
N ARG A 14 12.59 12.51 -28.14
CA ARG A 14 11.17 12.16 -28.22
C ARG A 14 10.44 12.83 -27.05
N PRO A 15 9.31 13.52 -27.28
CA PRO A 15 8.53 14.11 -26.21
C PRO A 15 8.20 13.02 -25.17
N PHE A 16 8.67 13.20 -23.94
CA PHE A 16 8.34 12.32 -22.83
C PHE A 16 7.17 12.97 -22.08
N TYR A 17 6.03 12.29 -22.06
CA TYR A 17 4.91 12.73 -21.23
C TYR A 17 5.31 12.61 -19.76
N ARG A 18 5.46 13.75 -19.08
CA ARG A 18 5.58 13.77 -17.63
C ARG A 18 4.16 13.77 -17.07
N GLU A 19 3.78 12.68 -16.42
CA GLU A 19 2.55 12.68 -15.63
C GLU A 19 2.65 13.75 -14.54
N PRO A 20 1.61 14.59 -14.34
CA PRO A 20 1.59 15.59 -13.27
C PRO A 20 1.77 15.01 -11.85
N HIS A 21 1.40 13.75 -11.65
CA HIS A 21 1.44 13.06 -10.36
C HIS A 21 2.26 11.76 -10.46
N PRO A 22 3.59 11.86 -10.62
CA PRO A 22 4.45 10.70 -10.76
C PRO A 22 4.46 9.88 -9.47
N ILE A 23 4.25 8.57 -9.59
CA ILE A 23 4.40 7.64 -8.47
C ILE A 23 5.89 7.43 -8.22
N THR A 24 6.37 7.92 -7.07
CA THR A 24 7.78 7.74 -6.67
C THR A 24 7.91 6.57 -5.70
N THR A 25 9.04 5.86 -5.77
CA THR A 25 9.34 4.76 -4.84
C THR A 25 9.31 5.22 -3.39
N GLY A 26 9.84 6.42 -3.10
CA GLY A 26 9.84 7.00 -1.75
C GLY A 26 8.42 7.20 -1.19
N ALA A 27 7.49 7.69 -2.00
CA ALA A 27 6.09 7.86 -1.59
C ALA A 27 5.39 6.52 -1.31
N VAL A 28 5.68 5.48 -2.10
CA VAL A 28 5.12 4.14 -1.85
C VAL A 28 5.67 3.56 -0.54
N ILE A 29 6.97 3.69 -0.30
CA ILE A 29 7.60 3.19 0.93
C ILE A 29 7.07 3.92 2.18
N SER A 30 6.85 5.24 2.11
CA SER A 30 6.28 5.98 3.24
C SER A 30 4.85 5.52 3.56
N GLY A 31 4.02 5.28 2.54
CA GLY A 31 2.68 4.70 2.72
C GLY A 31 2.71 3.29 3.34
N LEU A 32 3.62 2.43 2.87
CA LEU A 32 3.83 1.11 3.45
C LEU A 32 4.23 1.20 4.93
N ALA A 33 5.23 2.03 5.25
CA ALA A 33 5.76 2.16 6.60
C ALA A 33 4.74 2.74 7.57
N ALA A 34 4.02 3.80 7.17
CA ALA A 34 2.98 4.42 7.98
C ALA A 34 1.85 3.43 8.29
N THR A 35 1.38 2.69 7.28
CA THR A 35 0.33 1.68 7.48
C THR A 35 0.83 0.51 8.30
N ALA A 36 2.06 0.02 8.09
CA ALA A 36 2.62 -1.04 8.93
C ALA A 36 2.65 -0.64 10.41
N LEU A 37 3.08 0.59 10.71
CA LEU A 37 3.06 1.13 12.07
C LEU A 37 1.63 1.23 12.62
N TRP A 38 0.69 1.70 11.80
CA TRP A 38 -0.73 1.77 12.16
C TRP A 38 -1.28 0.39 12.56
N PHE A 39 -1.05 -0.65 11.74
CA PHE A 39 -1.48 -2.01 12.07
C PHE A 39 -0.76 -2.57 13.30
N ALA A 40 0.53 -2.26 13.50
CA ALA A 40 1.23 -2.69 14.71
C ALA A 40 0.60 -2.11 15.98
N LEU A 41 0.23 -0.82 15.95
CA LEU A 41 -0.44 -0.15 17.07
C LEU A 41 -1.82 -0.77 17.33
N PHE A 42 -2.69 -0.83 16.31
CA PHE A 42 -4.06 -1.32 16.50
C PHE A 42 -4.13 -2.82 16.74
N GLY A 43 -3.25 -3.60 16.10
CA GLY A 43 -3.12 -5.03 16.37
C GLY A 43 -2.67 -5.31 17.80
N SER A 44 -1.83 -4.45 18.40
CA SER A 44 -1.37 -4.62 19.79
C SER A 44 -2.44 -4.37 20.85
N LEU A 45 -3.57 -3.75 20.49
CA LEU A 45 -4.71 -3.53 21.40
C LEU A 45 -5.55 -4.79 21.64
N GLY A 46 -5.32 -5.86 20.87
CA GLY A 46 -6.08 -7.09 20.98
C GLY A 46 -5.52 -8.04 22.02
N ASP A 47 -6.25 -8.28 23.10
CA ASP A 47 -5.87 -9.27 24.13
C ASP A 47 -6.27 -10.71 23.75
N ALA A 48 -7.09 -10.87 22.71
CA ALA A 48 -7.55 -12.15 22.21
C ALA A 48 -7.69 -12.11 20.68
N LEU A 49 -7.73 -13.28 20.04
CA LEU A 49 -7.80 -13.38 18.59
C LEU A 49 -9.02 -12.63 17.99
N GLY A 50 -10.19 -12.75 18.61
CA GLY A 50 -11.39 -12.03 18.17
C GLY A 50 -11.20 -10.51 18.23
N SER A 51 -10.65 -10.00 19.33
CA SER A 51 -10.38 -8.57 19.48
C SER A 51 -9.32 -8.08 18.49
N TYR A 52 -8.22 -8.83 18.32
CA TYR A 52 -7.20 -8.56 17.31
C TYR A 52 -7.79 -8.49 15.90
N ALA A 53 -8.64 -9.45 15.53
CA ALA A 53 -9.26 -9.50 14.21
C ALA A 53 -10.18 -8.29 13.98
N TRP A 54 -11.02 -7.93 14.96
CA TRP A 54 -11.89 -6.76 14.87
C TRP A 54 -11.11 -5.44 14.77
N TRP A 55 -10.06 -5.27 15.58
CA TRP A 55 -9.18 -4.10 15.48
C TRP A 55 -8.48 -4.02 14.13
N THR A 56 -8.03 -5.16 13.60
CA THR A 56 -7.37 -5.24 12.29
C THR A 56 -8.33 -4.89 11.15
N ILE A 57 -9.58 -5.38 11.19
CA ILE A 57 -10.61 -5.06 10.20
C ILE A 57 -10.93 -3.56 10.23
N GLY A 58 -11.15 -3.00 11.43
CA GLY A 58 -11.42 -1.57 11.58
C GLY A 58 -10.25 -0.70 11.10
N ALA A 59 -9.02 -1.05 11.49
CA ALA A 59 -7.81 -0.37 11.04
C ALA A 59 -7.64 -0.44 9.52
N ALA A 60 -7.93 -1.59 8.90
CA ALA A 60 -7.86 -1.75 7.45
C ALA A 60 -8.91 -0.92 6.70
N ALA A 61 -10.14 -0.85 7.22
CA ALA A 61 -11.20 -0.03 6.64
C ALA A 61 -10.82 1.46 6.65
N VAL A 62 -10.26 1.94 7.77
CA VAL A 62 -9.75 3.32 7.88
C VAL A 62 -8.58 3.54 6.92
N ALA A 63 -7.63 2.60 6.84
CA ALA A 63 -6.50 2.70 5.91
C ALA A 63 -6.96 2.78 4.44
N TRP A 64 -8.00 2.03 4.06
CA TRP A 64 -8.61 2.14 2.72
C TRP A 64 -9.26 3.50 2.48
N ALA A 65 -10.00 4.03 3.45
CA ALA A 65 -10.57 5.37 3.34
C ALA A 65 -9.48 6.44 3.14
N VAL A 66 -8.38 6.33 3.90
CA VAL A 66 -7.20 7.22 3.75
C VAL A 66 -6.55 7.04 2.38
N ALA A 67 -6.39 5.80 1.90
CA ALA A 67 -5.84 5.55 0.56
C ALA A 67 -6.68 6.21 -0.55
N LEU A 68 -8.02 6.14 -0.45
CA LEU A 68 -8.91 6.82 -1.38
C LEU A 68 -8.75 8.34 -1.32
N LEU A 69 -8.69 8.91 -0.11
CA LEU A 69 -8.45 10.35 0.07
C LEU A 69 -7.12 10.79 -0.54
N LEU A 70 -6.03 10.08 -0.26
CA LEU A 70 -4.71 10.36 -0.83
C LEU A 70 -4.71 10.26 -2.36
N ALA A 71 -5.42 9.28 -2.93
CA ALA A 71 -5.56 9.14 -4.38
C ALA A 71 -6.31 10.33 -5.01
N VAL A 72 -7.37 10.83 -4.35
CA VAL A 72 -8.12 12.01 -4.78
C VAL A 72 -7.29 13.30 -4.66
N LEU A 73 -6.48 13.42 -3.61
CA LEU A 73 -5.62 14.58 -3.36
C LEU A 73 -4.35 14.62 -4.24
N GLY A 74 -4.03 13.54 -4.94
CA GLY A 74 -2.91 13.46 -5.88
C GLY A 74 -1.68 12.71 -5.35
N ASP A 75 -1.66 12.30 -4.07
CA ASP A 75 -0.60 11.49 -3.44
C ASP A 75 -0.77 9.99 -3.73
N ARG A 76 -0.85 9.67 -5.03
CA ARG A 76 -1.12 8.31 -5.53
C ARG A 76 -0.09 7.28 -5.07
N GLY A 77 1.18 7.67 -4.97
CA GLY A 77 2.24 6.77 -4.50
C GLY A 77 2.04 6.32 -3.06
N VAL A 78 1.72 7.26 -2.16
CA VAL A 78 1.41 6.95 -0.75
C VAL A 78 0.13 6.11 -0.68
N ALA A 79 -0.91 6.48 -1.43
CA ALA A 79 -2.16 5.72 -1.50
C ALA A 79 -1.94 4.24 -1.86
N VAL A 80 -1.09 3.96 -2.86
CA VAL A 80 -0.73 2.59 -3.25
C VAL A 80 -0.03 1.86 -2.10
N GLY A 81 0.95 2.50 -1.46
CA GLY A 81 1.64 1.91 -0.31
C GLY A 81 0.67 1.56 0.82
N VAL A 82 -0.26 2.46 1.13
CA VAL A 82 -1.28 2.23 2.15
C VAL A 82 -2.19 1.04 1.78
N ALA A 83 -2.69 1.00 0.54
CA ALA A 83 -3.60 -0.04 0.08
C ALA A 83 -2.95 -1.44 0.05
N VAL A 84 -1.68 -1.53 -0.37
CA VAL A 84 -0.93 -2.79 -0.38
C VAL A 84 -0.70 -3.29 1.04
N ALA A 85 -0.20 -2.42 1.93
CA ALA A 85 0.03 -2.80 3.33
C ALA A 85 -1.26 -3.21 4.04
N SER A 86 -2.37 -2.51 3.80
CA SER A 86 -3.65 -2.85 4.43
C SER A 86 -4.19 -4.18 3.93
N GLY A 87 -4.05 -4.49 2.64
CA GLY A 87 -4.42 -5.79 2.09
C GLY A 87 -3.61 -6.93 2.71
N PHE A 88 -2.30 -6.72 2.90
CA PHE A 88 -1.44 -7.69 3.59
C PHE A 88 -1.85 -7.89 5.05
N GLY A 89 -2.06 -6.82 5.81
CA GLY A 89 -2.50 -6.90 7.21
C GLY A 89 -3.82 -7.67 7.37
N LEU A 90 -4.80 -7.39 6.51
CA LEU A 90 -6.10 -8.07 6.51
C LEU A 90 -5.96 -9.56 6.14
N SER A 91 -5.08 -9.89 5.20
CA SER A 91 -4.78 -11.28 4.81
C SER A 91 -4.20 -12.08 5.98
N ILE A 92 -3.32 -11.48 6.79
CA ILE A 92 -2.75 -12.13 7.98
C ILE A 92 -3.82 -12.39 9.03
N ALA A 93 -4.71 -11.43 9.31
CA ALA A 93 -5.81 -11.66 10.25
C ALA A 93 -6.76 -12.76 9.77
N LEU A 94 -7.14 -12.76 8.49
CA LEU A 94 -7.96 -13.82 7.90
C LEU A 94 -7.30 -15.19 7.99
N PHE A 95 -5.98 -15.26 7.80
CA PHE A 95 -5.23 -16.50 7.97
C PHE A 95 -5.37 -17.05 9.40
N PHE A 96 -5.15 -16.23 10.43
CA PHE A 96 -5.29 -16.67 11.82
C PHE A 96 -6.73 -17.05 12.20
N VAL A 97 -7.71 -16.28 11.73
CA VAL A 97 -9.14 -16.60 11.87
C VAL A 97 -9.45 -17.97 11.24
N THR A 98 -8.94 -18.22 10.04
CA THR A 98 -9.13 -19.50 9.33
C THR A 98 -8.48 -20.67 10.07
N LEU A 99 -7.24 -20.49 10.55
CA LEU A 99 -6.54 -21.50 11.34
C LEU A 99 -7.30 -21.84 12.62
N ARG A 100 -7.77 -20.83 13.35
CA ARG A 100 -8.58 -21.04 14.56
C ARG A 100 -9.83 -21.83 14.23
N TRP A 101 -10.57 -21.42 13.20
CA TRP A 101 -11.80 -22.09 12.78
C TRP A 101 -11.56 -23.56 12.40
N TYR A 102 -10.47 -23.85 11.67
CA TYR A 102 -10.10 -25.21 11.30
C TYR A 102 -9.87 -26.11 12.53
N HIS A 103 -9.30 -25.56 13.60
CA HIS A 103 -9.02 -26.31 14.83
C HIS A 103 -10.22 -26.41 15.78
N SER A 104 -11.03 -25.37 15.92
CA SER A 104 -12.15 -25.35 16.87
C SER A 104 -13.46 -25.86 16.28
N LEU A 105 -13.64 -25.80 14.95
CA LEU A 105 -14.92 -25.98 14.23
C LEU A 105 -16.06 -25.03 14.66
N ASP A 106 -15.91 -24.36 15.80
CA ASP A 106 -16.68 -23.19 16.19
C ASP A 106 -16.11 -21.92 15.55
N TRP A 107 -16.97 -20.91 15.35
CA TRP A 107 -16.52 -19.68 14.72
C TRP A 107 -15.61 -18.88 15.65
N PRO A 108 -14.55 -18.30 15.08
CA PRO A 108 -13.44 -17.73 15.85
C PRO A 108 -13.67 -16.29 16.34
N LEU A 109 -14.71 -15.60 15.87
CA LEU A 109 -14.95 -14.18 16.18
C LEU A 109 -16.05 -13.93 17.24
N TRP A 110 -16.65 -14.98 17.81
CA TRP A 110 -17.62 -14.89 18.90
C TRP A 110 -17.16 -15.64 20.15
#